data_AF-A0A950BCQ7-F1
#
_entry.id   AF-A0A950BCQ7-F1
#
_cell.length_a   1.000
_cell.length_b   1.000
_cell.length_c   1.000
_cell.angle_alpha   90.00
_cell.angle_beta   90.00
_cell.angle_gamma   90.00
#
_symmetry.space_group_name_H-M   'P 1'
#
loop_
_entity.id
_entity.type
_entity.pdbx_description
1 polymer ?
#
loop_
_entity_poly.entity_id
_entity_poly.type
_entity_poly.pdbx_seq_one_letter_code
_entity_poly.pdbx_strand_id
1 'polypeptide(L)' 'MAVPLAAGGSVEGLEMRMAGKAGVNGETRTIHARLVAKGARAYQVAIVGRTDPPVEQADQFFGSFKLY' A
#
# COMPACT_ATOMS: atom_id res chain seq x y z
N MET A 1 -5.65 0.11 -13.10
CA MET A 1 -4.18 0.10 -13.25
C MET A 1 -3.67 -1.18 -12.62
N ALA A 2 -2.62 -1.79 -13.17
CA ALA A 2 -2.14 -3.09 -12.69
C ALA A 2 -1.04 -2.90 -11.63
N VAL A 3 -1.21 -3.51 -10.46
CA VAL A 3 -0.22 -3.44 -9.37
C VAL A 3 0.73 -4.62 -9.52
N PRO A 4 2.05 -4.39 -9.61
CA PRO A 4 3.02 -5.47 -9.70
C PRO A 4 3.14 -6.18 -8.35
N LEU A 5 3.00 -7.51 -8.37
CA LEU A 5 3.24 -8.37 -7.22
C LEU A 5 4.64 -8.98 -7.28
N ALA A 6 5.20 -9.22 -6.10
CA ALA A 6 6.46 -9.94 -5.82
C ALA A 6 6.66 -11.23 -6.62
N ALA A 7 5.58 -11.89 -7.02
CA ALA A 7 5.57 -13.18 -7.69
C ALA A 7 5.54 -13.08 -9.24
N GLY A 8 5.79 -11.90 -9.82
CA GLY A 8 5.82 -11.70 -11.27
C GLY A 8 4.43 -11.64 -11.94
N GLY A 9 3.38 -11.39 -11.15
CA GLY A 9 2.03 -11.18 -11.65
C GLY A 9 1.62 -9.71 -11.52
N SER A 10 0.96 -9.17 -12.53
CA SER A 10 0.24 -7.90 -12.45
C SER A 10 -1.22 -8.21 -12.16
N VAL A 11 -1.76 -7.68 -11.05
CA VAL A 11 -3.18 -7.88 -10.71
C VAL A 11 -3.90 -6.56 -10.74
N GLU A 12 -5.21 -6.61 -11.02
CA GLU A 12 -6.05 -5.44 -10.85
C GLU A 12 -5.98 -5.00 -9.39
N GLY A 13 -5.45 -3.80 -9.20
CA GLY A 13 -5.23 -3.25 -7.89
C GLY A 13 -5.41 -1.75 -7.88
N LEU A 14 -5.64 -1.24 -6.68
CA LEU A 14 -5.77 0.17 -6.40
C LEU A 14 -4.61 0.57 -5.49
N GLU A 15 -3.84 1.56 -5.92
CA GLU A 15 -2.92 2.28 -5.05
C GLU A 15 -3.59 3.56 -4.58
N MET A 16 -3.52 3.82 -3.28
CA MET A 16 -4.00 5.04 -2.65
C MET A 16 -2.91 5.61 -1.77
N ARG A 17 -2.58 6.88 -1.98
CA ARG A 17 -1.69 7.66 -1.11
C ARG A 17 -2.48 8.82 -0.54
N MET A 18 -2.56 8.87 0.77
CA MET A 18 -3.27 9.91 1.52
C MET A 18 -2.35 10.48 2.59
N ALA A 19 -2.25 11.79 2.66
CA ALA A 19 -1.59 12.50 3.75
C ALA A 19 -2.62 13.41 4.40
N GLY A 20 -2.76 13.33 5.72
CA GLY A 20 -3.79 14.07 6.44
C GLY A 20 -3.46 14.21 7.91
N LYS A 21 -4.13 15.14 8.58
CA LYS A 21 -4.02 15.29 10.04
C LYS A 21 -4.93 14.26 10.69
N ALA A 22 -4.37 13.42 11.56
CA ALA A 22 -5.10 12.36 12.26
C ALA A 22 -4.77 12.37 13.76
N GLY A 23 -5.80 12.16 14.57
CA GLY A 23 -5.72 12.22 16.04
C GLY A 23 -6.11 13.60 16.60
N VAL A 24 -6.34 13.64 17.91
CA VAL A 24 -6.87 14.81 18.64
C VAL A 24 -5.94 16.04 18.52
N ASN A 25 -4.63 15.80 18.34
CA ASN A 25 -3.62 16.84 18.18
C ASN A 25 -3.34 17.23 16.72
N GLY A 26 -4.07 16.68 15.76
CA GLY A 26 -3.88 16.97 14.33
C GLY A 26 -2.49 16.54 13.82
N GLU A 27 -1.96 15.43 14.31
CA GLU A 27 -0.66 14.91 13.87
C GLU A 27 -0.73 14.59 12.38
N THR A 28 0.21 15.10 11.59
CA THR A 28 0.34 14.68 10.19
C THR A 28 0.61 13.19 10.15
N ARG A 29 -0.25 12.46 9.46
CA ARG A 29 -0.10 11.04 9.18
C ARG A 29 -0.21 10.81 7.68
N THR A 30 0.61 9.89 7.21
CA THR A 30 0.59 9.42 5.85
C THR A 30 0.08 7.99 5.85
N ILE A 31 -0.77 7.69 4.88
CA ILE A 31 -1.34 6.38 4.64
C ILE A 31 -1.05 6.06 3.18
N HIS A 32 -0.26 5.04 2.95
CA HIS A 32 -0.03 4.49 1.62
C HIS A 32 -0.62 3.08 1.59
N ALA A 33 -1.75 2.91 0.91
CA ALA A 33 -2.46 1.64 0.82
C ALA A 33 -2.41 1.09 -0.61
N ARG A 34 -2.22 -0.23 -0.73
CA ARG A 34 -2.43 -0.99 -1.96
C ARG A 34 -3.46 -2.07 -1.69
N LEU A 35 -4.50 -2.11 -2.53
CA LEU A 35 -5.49 -3.17 -2.57
C LEU A 35 -5.26 -4.00 -3.84
N VAL A 36 -5.21 -5.31 -3.71
CA VAL A 36 -4.97 -6.23 -4.83
C VAL A 36 -5.99 -7.35 -4.81
N ALA A 37 -6.62 -7.62 -5.95
CA ALA A 37 -7.58 -8.72 -6.10
C ALA A 37 -6.92 -9.90 -6.84
N LYS A 38 -6.99 -11.10 -6.27
CA LYS A 38 -6.52 -12.35 -6.88
C LYS A 38 -7.67 -13.36 -6.85
N GLY A 39 -8.37 -13.52 -7.97
CA GLY A 39 -9.55 -14.39 -8.07
C GLY A 39 -10.65 -13.94 -7.11
N ALA A 40 -11.10 -14.83 -6.22
CA ALA A 40 -12.15 -14.56 -5.22
C ALA A 40 -11.61 -13.92 -3.92
N ARG A 41 -10.32 -13.57 -3.84
CA ARG A 41 -9.70 -13.01 -2.63
C ARG A 41 -9.17 -11.60 -2.90
N ALA A 42 -9.54 -10.66 -2.04
CA ALA A 42 -8.97 -9.32 -2.02
C ALA A 42 -8.00 -9.21 -0.83
N TYR A 43 -6.83 -8.62 -1.07
CA TYR A 43 -5.83 -8.37 -0.05
C TYR A 43 -5.54 -6.88 0.00
N GLN A 44 -5.65 -6.32 1.20
CA GLN A 44 -5.36 -4.92 1.46
C GLN A 44 -4.10 -4.82 2.31
N VAL A 45 -3.17 -3.97 1.89
CA VAL A 45 -1.95 -3.68 2.62
C VAL A 45 -1.82 -2.17 2.74
N ALA A 46 -1.53 -1.65 3.94
CA ALA A 46 -1.37 -0.23 4.15
C ALA A 46 -0.17 0.07 5.05
N ILE A 47 0.61 1.06 4.67
CA ILE A 47 1.69 1.64 5.46
C ILE A 47 1.13 2.91 6.10
N VAL A 48 1.12 2.96 7.43
CA VAL A 48 0.69 4.14 8.20
C VAL A 48 1.89 4.70 8.94
N GLY A 49 2.23 5.95 8.66
CA GLY A 49 3.39 6.63 9.24
C GLY A 49 3.08 8.04 9.68
N ARG A 50 3.99 8.64 10.46
CA ARG A 50 3.99 10.09 10.75
C ARG A 50 4.53 10.91 9.58
N THR A 51 5.31 10.27 8.71
CA THR A 51 5.92 10.85 7.51
C THR A 51 5.77 9.86 6.37
N ASP A 52 5.75 10.36 5.15
CA ASP A 52 5.72 9.51 3.97
C ASP A 52 6.96 8.61 3.93
N PRO A 53 6.81 7.29 3.85
CA PRO A 53 7.95 6.40 3.67
C PRO A 53 8.63 6.72 2.33
N PRO A 54 9.96 6.57 2.24
CA PRO A 54 10.65 6.61 0.96
C PRO A 54 9.98 5.66 -0.05
N VAL A 55 9.81 6.11 -1.29
CA VAL A 55 9.12 5.33 -2.34
C VAL A 55 9.75 3.95 -2.50
N GLU A 56 11.08 3.86 -2.48
CA GLU A 56 11.80 2.59 -2.52
C GLU A 56 11.46 1.66 -1.35
N GLN A 57 11.29 2.19 -0.14
CA GLN A 57 10.93 1.38 1.03
C GLN A 57 9.49 0.87 0.92
N ALA A 58 8.57 1.72 0.45
CA ALA A 58 7.21 1.32 0.19
C ALA A 58 7.15 0.24 -0.90
N ASP A 59 7.87 0.44 -2.02
CA ASP A 59 7.93 -0.51 -3.12
C ASP A 59 8.61 -1.83 -2.70
N GLN A 60 9.65 -1.79 -1.88
CA GLN A 60 10.27 -3.00 -1.32
C GLN A 60 9.28 -3.76 -0.42
N PHE A 61 8.55 -3.04 0.43
CA PHE A 61 7.55 -3.65 1.31
C PHE A 61 6.42 -4.30 0.51
N PHE A 62 5.81 -3.57 -0.43
CA PHE A 62 4.76 -4.11 -1.30
C PHE A 62 5.29 -5.20 -2.24
N GLY A 63 6.52 -5.05 -2.72
CA GLY A 63 7.23 -6.03 -3.54
C GLY A 63 7.71 -7.25 -2.75
N SER A 64 7.69 -7.23 -1.42
CA SER A 64 7.90 -8.43 -0.59
C SER A 64 6.61 -9.20 -0.34
N PHE A 65 5.46 -8.58 -0.58
CA PHE A 65 4.15 -9.17 -0.33
C PHE A 65 3.81 -10.23 -1.39
N LYS A 66 3.95 -11.50 -1.01
CA LYS A 66 3.63 -12.64 -1.86
C LYS A 66 2.20 -13.10 -1.61
N LEU A 67 1.37 -12.99 -2.64
CA LEU A 67 0.02 -13.57 -2.65
C LEU A 67 0.11 -15.04 -3.03
N TYR A 68 0.05 -15.93 -2.03
CA TYR A 68 -0.11 -17.38 -2.22
C TYR A 68 -1.48 -17.69 -2.83
#